data_AF-A0AAN9ZHN5-F1
#
_entry.id   AF-A0AAN9ZHN5-F1
#
_cell.length_a   1.000
_cell.length_b   1.000
_cell.length_c   1.000
_cell.angle_alpha   90.00
_cell.angle_beta   90.00
_cell.angle_gamma   90.00
#
_symmetry.space_group_name_H-M   'P 1'
#
loop_
_entity.id
_entity.type
_entity.pdbx_description
1 polymer ?
#
loop_
_entity_poly.entity_id
_entity_poly.type
_entity_poly.pdbx_seq_one_letter_code
_entity_poly.pdbx_strand_id
1 'polypeptide(L)'
;MADVQLRVLTNSLRMEPVVAAAAVAEAEAVAAAVAEAEAELAPDVLPVGGERARRLADLSAKLYPGGLVRVGSVGGGKGCVLPAAYVPHVEAVRGMAVRPDDVWVVAPPKCGTTWMQELVWLLVNNLDFDAAKQQPLVDRFPNLEYSLLLSEAEEEREPRAAGGFERAQAQAAPRLLKSHLPNDLLPRQLWTAAPKIIYVAREAKDVAVSYFHHDRLLNGYSGDQDFHFECFMEDLLIYTPFWDHVLEFWEMRKQKPNILFVLFEDMKKDLPATIRKVAKFLGREVSEAQVVGLSDHLDFHSMRDNPAVNLVPQLEAERGPLAPEQRFLRRGEVGDGRRVMAPTTAARLDTWSRQHLAGSDFPWRP
;
A
#
# COMPACT_ATOMS: atom_id res chain seq x y z
N MET A 1 52.15 -33.36 -10.94
CA MET A 1 51.89 -33.60 -9.50
C MET A 1 52.16 -32.30 -8.77
N ALA A 2 51.12 -31.74 -8.17
CA ALA A 2 51.14 -30.77 -7.07
C ALA A 2 52.14 -29.60 -7.16
N ASP A 3 51.82 -28.52 -7.89
CA ASP A 3 52.28 -27.18 -7.49
C ASP A 3 51.55 -25.96 -8.13
N VAL A 4 50.30 -26.07 -8.58
CA VAL A 4 49.53 -24.91 -9.11
C VAL A 4 48.03 -24.98 -8.75
N GLN A 5 47.70 -25.50 -7.56
CA GLN A 5 46.30 -25.58 -7.09
C GLN A 5 46.12 -25.24 -5.60
N LEU A 6 46.93 -24.33 -5.07
CA LEU A 6 46.76 -23.79 -3.71
C LEU A 6 47.03 -22.28 -3.66
N ARG A 7 46.35 -21.51 -4.53
CA ARG A 7 46.43 -20.03 -4.55
C ARG A 7 45.10 -19.30 -4.61
N VAL A 8 43.97 -20.01 -4.45
CA VAL A 8 42.67 -19.40 -4.23
C VAL A 8 41.94 -20.33 -3.25
N LEU A 9 41.50 -19.78 -2.10
CA LEU A 9 40.84 -20.45 -0.96
C LEU A 9 41.71 -20.76 0.28
N THR A 10 42.86 -20.10 0.41
CA THR A 10 43.44 -19.74 1.71
C THR A 10 43.79 -18.25 1.70
N ASN A 11 42.77 -17.40 1.53
CA ASN A 11 42.86 -15.97 1.80
C ASN A 11 41.44 -15.42 1.99
N SER A 12 41.03 -15.22 3.25
CA SER A 12 40.01 -14.23 3.72
C SER A 12 39.60 -14.43 5.19
N LEU A 13 40.28 -15.28 5.97
CA LEU A 13 40.28 -15.17 7.43
C LEU A 13 41.39 -14.19 7.85
N ARG A 14 41.11 -12.90 7.73
CA ARG A 14 41.75 -11.75 8.44
C ARG A 14 41.24 -10.47 7.77
N MET A 15 39.96 -10.15 8.00
CA MET A 15 39.58 -8.75 8.00
C MET A 15 40.33 -8.13 9.19
N GLU A 16 41.14 -7.11 8.94
CA GLU A 16 41.91 -6.46 10.00
C GLU A 16 40.97 -6.00 11.13
N PRO A 17 41.40 -6.07 12.41
CA PRO A 17 40.58 -5.67 13.56
C PRO A 17 39.99 -4.26 13.44
N VAL A 18 40.59 -3.41 12.60
CA VAL A 18 40.13 -2.05 12.27
C VAL A 18 38.83 -2.06 11.46
N VAL A 19 38.63 -2.98 10.53
CA VAL A 19 37.42 -3.03 9.67
C VAL A 19 36.22 -3.61 10.43
N ALA A 20 36.47 -4.58 11.32
CA ALA A 20 35.43 -5.10 12.21
C ALA A 20 35.01 -4.06 13.26
N ALA A 21 35.95 -3.31 13.82
CA ALA A 21 35.65 -2.22 14.76
C ALA A 21 34.91 -1.06 14.09
N ALA A 22 35.25 -0.72 12.85
CA ALA A 22 34.54 0.30 12.08
C ALA A 22 33.09 -0.10 11.78
N ALA A 23 32.85 -1.36 11.37
CA ALA A 23 31.51 -1.86 11.12
C ALA A 23 30.65 -1.96 12.39
N VAL A 24 31.26 -2.29 13.54
CA VAL A 24 30.56 -2.29 14.85
C VAL A 24 30.27 -0.86 15.29
N ALA A 25 31.21 0.08 15.14
CA ALA A 25 31.01 1.49 15.47
C ALA A 25 29.95 2.14 14.57
N GLU A 26 29.87 1.75 13.30
CA GLU A 26 28.84 2.20 12.36
C GLU A 26 27.46 1.63 12.75
N ALA A 27 27.38 0.35 13.11
CA ALA A 27 26.14 -0.25 13.61
C ALA A 27 25.69 0.34 14.96
N GLU A 28 26.62 0.64 15.88
CA GLU A 28 26.34 1.30 17.15
C GLU A 28 25.93 2.77 16.95
N ALA A 29 26.53 3.48 15.98
CA ALA A 29 26.15 4.84 15.62
C ALA A 29 24.75 4.88 14.99
N VAL A 30 24.41 3.92 14.12
CA VAL A 30 23.05 3.77 13.58
C VAL A 30 22.06 3.45 14.69
N ALA A 31 22.39 2.54 15.61
CA ALA A 31 21.52 2.22 16.75
C ALA A 31 21.34 3.42 17.70
N ALA A 32 22.38 4.21 17.93
CA ALA A 32 22.32 5.43 18.74
C ALA A 32 21.50 6.53 18.05
N ALA A 33 21.65 6.72 16.74
CA ALA A 33 20.86 7.67 15.97
C ALA A 33 19.38 7.28 15.91
N VAL A 34 19.07 5.97 15.82
CA VAL A 34 17.70 5.46 15.96
C VAL A 34 17.15 5.74 17.36
N ALA A 35 17.94 5.51 18.42
CA ALA A 35 17.52 5.76 19.80
C ALA A 35 17.34 7.26 20.12
N GLU A 36 18.15 8.13 19.52
CA GLU A 36 18.05 9.59 19.64
C GLU A 36 16.85 10.12 18.84
N ALA A 37 16.59 9.58 17.65
CA ALA A 37 15.37 9.85 16.88
C ALA A 37 14.10 9.39 17.60
N GLU A 38 14.16 8.29 18.37
CA GLU A 38 13.06 7.83 19.24
C GLU A 38 12.82 8.79 20.43
N ALA A 39 13.81 9.58 20.84
CA ALA A 39 13.75 10.46 22.02
C ALA A 39 13.18 11.87 21.75
N GLU A 40 13.08 12.31 20.48
CA GLU A 40 12.56 13.63 20.07
C GLU A 40 11.26 13.56 19.24
N LEU A 41 10.51 12.47 19.34
CA LEU A 41 9.26 12.32 18.57
C LEU A 41 8.16 13.27 19.09
N ALA A 42 7.44 13.90 18.16
CA ALA A 42 6.24 14.68 18.48
C ALA A 42 5.21 13.83 19.25
N PRO A 43 4.34 14.42 20.09
CA PRO A 43 3.43 13.65 20.97
C PRO A 43 2.54 12.61 20.27
N ASP A 44 2.27 12.80 18.97
CA ASP A 44 1.42 11.93 18.14
C ASP A 44 2.23 10.93 17.29
N VAL A 45 3.52 10.76 17.58
CA VAL A 45 4.41 9.81 16.90
C VAL A 45 5.00 8.83 17.92
N LEU A 46 4.77 7.54 17.71
CA LEU A 46 5.24 6.46 18.59
C LEU A 46 6.26 5.58 17.85
N PRO A 47 7.23 4.98 18.56
CA PRO A 47 8.20 4.08 17.94
C PRO A 47 7.56 2.78 17.45
N VAL A 48 8.11 2.21 16.37
CA VAL A 48 7.87 0.80 15.97
C VAL A 48 9.01 -0.04 16.52
N GLY A 49 8.88 -0.45 17.79
CA GLY A 49 9.93 -1.14 18.54
C GLY A 49 9.77 -2.66 18.65
N GLY A 50 10.79 -3.31 19.19
CA GLY A 50 10.81 -4.74 19.50
C GLY A 50 11.71 -5.56 18.57
N GLU A 51 12.01 -6.80 18.99
CA GLU A 51 12.92 -7.70 18.25
C GLU A 51 12.41 -7.99 16.83
N ARG A 52 11.11 -8.23 16.68
CA ARG A 52 10.50 -8.48 15.37
C ARG A 52 10.54 -7.26 14.46
N ALA A 53 10.31 -6.07 14.98
CA ALA A 53 10.41 -4.82 14.22
C ALA A 53 11.84 -4.59 13.71
N ARG A 54 12.87 -4.83 14.54
CA ARG A 54 14.28 -4.74 14.12
C ARG A 54 14.60 -5.73 13.00
N ARG A 55 14.20 -7.00 13.16
CA ARG A 55 14.40 -8.01 12.12
C ARG A 55 13.66 -7.65 10.82
N LEU A 56 12.45 -7.09 10.91
CA LEU A 56 11.72 -6.60 9.73
C LEU A 56 12.47 -5.47 9.05
N ALA A 57 13.00 -4.51 9.82
CA ALA A 57 13.80 -3.41 9.29
C ALA A 57 15.04 -3.94 8.56
N ASP A 58 15.77 -4.91 9.11
CA ASP A 58 16.93 -5.53 8.44
C ASP A 58 16.56 -6.19 7.11
N LEU A 59 15.43 -6.92 7.11
CA LEU A 59 14.94 -7.64 5.92
C LEU A 59 14.37 -6.70 4.84
N SER A 60 14.10 -5.45 5.21
CA SER A 60 13.58 -4.37 4.37
C SER A 60 14.52 -3.15 4.34
N ALA A 61 15.80 -3.28 4.71
CA ALA A 61 16.66 -2.13 5.03
C ALA A 61 16.87 -1.15 3.87
N LYS A 62 16.64 -1.59 2.63
CA LYS A 62 16.66 -0.71 1.45
C LYS A 62 15.51 0.30 1.38
N LEU A 63 14.52 0.18 2.25
CA LEU A 63 13.18 0.73 2.03
C LEU A 63 12.79 1.87 2.98
N TYR A 64 13.29 1.81 4.20
CA TYR A 64 13.02 2.80 5.24
C TYR A 64 14.35 3.11 5.93
N PRO A 65 15.28 3.82 5.27
CA PRO A 65 16.57 4.15 5.87
C PRO A 65 16.40 4.97 7.17
N GLY A 66 15.33 5.76 7.26
CA GLY A 66 14.93 6.46 8.48
C GLY A 66 14.06 5.65 9.46
N GLY A 67 13.80 4.37 9.16
CA GLY A 67 12.95 3.50 9.97
C GLY A 67 11.46 3.74 9.81
N LEU A 68 10.69 2.95 10.58
CA LEU A 68 9.23 3.03 10.66
C LEU A 68 8.80 3.61 12.01
N VAL A 69 7.75 4.41 11.99
CA VAL A 69 7.12 5.01 13.17
C VAL A 69 5.60 4.83 13.08
N ARG A 70 4.90 4.94 14.21
CA ARG A 70 3.44 4.97 14.27
C ARG A 70 3.00 6.42 14.36
N VAL A 71 2.11 6.87 13.47
CA VAL A 71 1.68 8.26 13.38
C VAL A 71 0.16 8.37 13.56
N GLY A 72 -0.28 9.36 14.34
CA GLY A 72 -1.69 9.65 14.55
C GLY A 72 -2.37 8.70 15.55
N SER A 73 -3.70 8.71 15.56
CA SER A 73 -4.52 8.05 16.59
C SER A 73 -5.47 6.98 16.01
N VAL A 74 -4.94 6.07 15.19
CA VAL A 74 -5.70 4.91 14.67
C VAL A 74 -5.89 3.85 15.75
N GLY A 75 -7.04 3.16 15.78
CA GLY A 75 -7.25 1.97 16.60
C GLY A 75 -7.17 2.20 18.11
N GLY A 76 -7.62 3.36 18.60
CA GLY A 76 -7.54 3.71 20.01
C GLY A 76 -6.15 4.19 20.46
N GLY A 77 -5.42 4.89 19.59
CA GLY A 77 -4.11 5.45 19.89
C GLY A 77 -2.92 4.54 19.53
N LYS A 78 -3.15 3.46 18.78
CA LYS A 78 -2.07 2.62 18.23
C LYS A 78 -1.26 3.35 17.17
N GLY A 79 -1.87 4.28 16.44
CA GLY A 79 -1.23 4.98 15.33
C GLY A 79 -1.01 4.10 14.10
N CYS A 80 -0.79 4.75 12.95
CA CYS A 80 -0.55 4.11 11.66
C CYS A 80 0.95 3.93 11.42
N VAL A 81 1.40 2.73 11.10
CA VAL A 81 2.81 2.50 10.73
C VAL A 81 3.11 3.18 9.39
N LEU A 82 4.09 4.08 9.37
CA LEU A 82 4.55 4.84 8.21
C LEU A 82 6.07 5.04 8.28
N PRO A 83 6.75 5.35 7.15
CA PRO A 83 8.16 5.73 7.17
C PRO A 83 8.34 7.01 7.98
N ALA A 84 9.45 7.12 8.72
CA ALA A 84 9.77 8.33 9.47
C ALA A 84 9.82 9.59 8.57
N ALA A 85 10.18 9.42 7.30
CA ALA A 85 10.17 10.48 6.28
C ALA A 85 8.79 11.16 6.12
N TYR A 86 7.69 10.49 6.47
CA TYR A 86 6.35 11.06 6.36
C TYR A 86 6.00 12.06 7.48
N VAL A 87 6.65 11.95 8.66
CA VAL A 87 6.30 12.73 9.86
C VAL A 87 6.26 14.24 9.61
N PRO A 88 7.23 14.86 8.92
CA PRO A 88 7.20 16.31 8.63
C PRO A 88 6.03 16.75 7.74
N HIS A 89 5.38 15.81 7.04
CA HIS A 89 4.34 16.09 6.04
C HIS A 89 2.91 15.87 6.55
N VAL A 90 2.74 15.35 7.77
CA VAL A 90 1.42 15.02 8.36
C VAL A 90 0.46 16.21 8.30
N GLU A 91 0.88 17.39 8.76
CA GLU A 91 0.01 18.57 8.78
C GLU A 91 -0.20 19.18 7.39
N ALA A 92 0.74 18.99 6.46
CA ALA A 92 0.53 19.40 5.06
C ALA A 92 -0.59 18.57 4.40
N VAL A 93 -0.60 17.25 4.62
CA VAL A 93 -1.65 16.36 4.11
C VAL A 93 -2.99 16.64 4.81
N ARG A 94 -3.01 16.73 6.14
CA ARG A 94 -4.23 17.06 6.91
C ARG A 94 -4.81 18.43 6.56
N GLY A 95 -3.95 19.39 6.24
CA GLY A 95 -4.28 20.75 5.85
C GLY A 95 -4.62 20.94 4.37
N MET A 96 -4.46 19.91 3.55
CA MET A 96 -4.75 19.98 2.11
C MET A 96 -6.21 20.39 1.87
N ALA A 97 -6.42 21.34 0.96
CA ALA A 97 -7.75 21.74 0.54
C ALA A 97 -8.45 20.64 -0.26
N VAL A 98 -9.68 20.32 0.11
CA VAL A 98 -10.54 19.32 -0.56
C VAL A 98 -11.61 20.04 -1.38
N ARG A 99 -11.82 19.60 -2.63
CA ARG A 99 -12.85 20.15 -3.51
C ARG A 99 -14.09 19.25 -3.44
N PRO A 100 -15.32 19.80 -3.46
CA PRO A 100 -16.55 19.01 -3.39
C PRO A 100 -16.72 17.99 -4.53
N ASP A 101 -16.09 18.24 -5.67
CA ASP A 101 -16.13 17.38 -6.86
C ASP A 101 -14.96 16.40 -6.97
N ASP A 102 -14.05 16.37 -5.99
CA ASP A 102 -13.03 15.34 -5.90
C ASP A 102 -13.68 13.94 -5.80
N VAL A 103 -12.98 12.93 -6.31
CA VAL A 103 -13.33 11.52 -6.10
C VAL A 103 -12.12 10.79 -5.54
N TRP A 104 -12.32 10.13 -4.41
CA TRP A 104 -11.27 9.44 -3.68
C TRP A 104 -11.44 7.93 -3.77
N VAL A 105 -10.33 7.20 -3.98
CA VAL A 105 -10.27 5.76 -3.76
C VAL A 105 -9.35 5.51 -2.57
N VAL A 106 -9.93 5.07 -1.46
CA VAL A 106 -9.22 4.84 -0.20
C VAL A 106 -9.27 3.36 0.15
N ALA A 107 -8.16 2.78 0.59
CA ALA A 107 -8.12 1.40 1.06
C ALA A 107 -6.80 1.12 1.76
N PRO A 108 -6.71 0.09 2.62
CA PRO A 108 -5.43 -0.51 2.93
C PRO A 108 -4.78 -1.03 1.63
N PRO A 109 -3.45 -1.12 1.55
CA PRO A 109 -2.78 -1.71 0.41
C PRO A 109 -3.36 -3.07 0.04
N LYS A 110 -3.34 -3.37 -1.26
CA LYS A 110 -3.65 -4.70 -1.82
C LYS A 110 -5.12 -5.16 -1.70
N CYS A 111 -6.03 -4.24 -1.38
CA CYS A 111 -7.48 -4.50 -1.38
C CYS A 111 -8.15 -4.31 -2.76
N GLY A 112 -7.41 -3.99 -3.84
CA GLY A 112 -7.99 -3.82 -5.19
C GLY A 112 -8.07 -2.39 -5.69
N THR A 113 -7.30 -1.46 -5.10
CA THR A 113 -7.28 -0.04 -5.50
C THR A 113 -7.01 0.19 -6.97
N THR A 114 -6.05 -0.50 -7.59
CA THR A 114 -5.75 -0.37 -9.03
C THR A 114 -6.97 -0.66 -9.90
N TRP A 115 -7.72 -1.69 -9.54
CA TRP A 115 -8.92 -2.09 -10.27
C TRP A 115 -10.04 -1.06 -10.13
N MET A 116 -10.25 -0.56 -8.91
CA MET A 116 -11.23 0.48 -8.63
C MET A 116 -10.88 1.83 -9.27
N GLN A 117 -9.61 2.25 -9.21
CA GLN A 117 -9.14 3.50 -9.84
C GLN A 117 -9.41 3.50 -11.35
N GLU A 118 -9.12 2.40 -12.04
CA GLU A 118 -9.37 2.30 -13.48
C GLU A 118 -10.86 2.40 -13.81
N LEU A 119 -11.72 1.69 -13.06
CA LEU A 119 -13.16 1.78 -13.19
C LEU A 119 -13.66 3.22 -12.98
N VAL A 120 -13.24 3.86 -11.88
CA VAL A 120 -13.66 5.23 -11.55
C VAL A 120 -13.18 6.22 -12.60
N TRP A 121 -11.93 6.10 -13.06
CA TRP A 121 -11.38 6.98 -14.07
C TRP A 121 -12.18 6.90 -15.37
N LEU A 122 -12.46 5.69 -15.86
CA LEU A 122 -13.28 5.50 -17.07
C LEU A 122 -14.69 6.05 -16.89
N LEU A 123 -15.35 5.80 -15.76
CA LEU A 123 -16.70 6.33 -15.50
C LEU A 123 -16.75 7.86 -15.44
N VAL A 124 -15.73 8.50 -14.87
CA VAL A 124 -15.64 9.96 -14.78
C VAL A 124 -15.30 10.60 -16.13
N ASN A 125 -14.48 9.92 -16.94
CA ASN A 125 -14.01 10.39 -18.25
C ASN A 125 -14.81 9.78 -19.41
N ASN A 126 -16.11 9.55 -19.23
CA ASN A 126 -17.06 9.15 -20.28
C ASN A 126 -16.64 7.89 -21.07
N LEU A 127 -15.97 6.94 -20.41
CA LEU A 127 -15.48 5.69 -20.99
C LEU A 127 -14.48 5.92 -22.14
N ASP A 128 -13.64 6.95 -22.03
CA ASP A 128 -12.54 7.17 -22.97
C ASP A 128 -11.41 6.16 -22.75
N PHE A 129 -11.58 4.96 -23.32
CA PHE A 129 -10.61 3.88 -23.25
C PHE A 129 -9.29 4.20 -23.95
N ASP A 130 -9.29 5.10 -24.93
CA ASP A 130 -8.09 5.46 -25.66
C ASP A 130 -7.22 6.40 -24.83
N ALA A 131 -7.81 7.41 -24.18
CA ALA A 131 -7.11 8.25 -23.22
C ALA A 131 -6.59 7.44 -22.02
N ALA A 132 -7.34 6.45 -21.53
CA ALA A 132 -6.90 5.57 -20.44
C ALA A 132 -5.62 4.78 -20.76
N LYS A 133 -5.40 4.45 -22.05
CA LYS A 133 -4.22 3.72 -22.54
C LYS A 133 -3.00 4.63 -22.78
N GLN A 134 -3.24 5.91 -23.07
CA GLN A 134 -2.17 6.86 -23.39
C GLN A 134 -1.39 7.34 -22.16
N GLN A 135 -2.00 7.27 -20.97
CA GLN A 135 -1.39 7.76 -19.74
C GLN A 135 -1.40 6.68 -18.65
N PRO A 136 -0.28 6.49 -17.93
CA PRO A 136 -0.23 5.63 -16.76
C PRO A 136 -1.27 5.99 -15.72
N LEU A 137 -1.83 4.98 -15.05
CA LEU A 137 -2.81 5.15 -13.99
C LEU A 137 -2.28 6.03 -12.84
N VAL A 138 -0.99 5.94 -12.54
CA VAL A 138 -0.35 6.75 -11.49
C VAL A 138 -0.38 8.25 -11.78
N ASP A 139 -0.45 8.66 -13.05
CA ASP A 139 -0.56 10.07 -13.45
C ASP A 139 -2.03 10.51 -13.53
N ARG A 140 -2.90 9.57 -13.94
CA ARG A 140 -4.35 9.75 -14.03
C ARG A 140 -5.04 9.80 -12.67
N PHE A 141 -4.52 9.06 -11.70
CA PHE A 141 -5.10 8.81 -10.38
C PHE A 141 -3.97 8.76 -9.32
N PRO A 142 -3.32 9.89 -9.01
CA PRO A 142 -2.14 9.92 -8.17
C PRO A 142 -2.39 9.41 -6.76
N ASN A 143 -1.39 8.71 -6.22
CA ASN A 143 -1.36 8.33 -4.81
C ASN A 143 -0.89 9.53 -3.98
N LEU A 144 -1.79 10.11 -3.19
CA LEU A 144 -1.58 11.40 -2.54
C LEU A 144 -0.27 11.45 -1.74
N GLU A 145 -0.04 10.44 -0.92
CA GLU A 145 1.06 10.43 0.03
C GLU A 145 2.35 9.80 -0.52
N TYR A 146 2.35 9.18 -1.70
CA TYR A 146 3.47 8.31 -2.13
C TYR A 146 4.83 9.02 -2.10
N SER A 147 4.90 10.23 -2.65
CA SER A 147 6.15 11.01 -2.68
C SER A 147 6.63 11.41 -1.28
N LEU A 148 5.70 11.52 -0.33
CA LEU A 148 5.96 11.93 1.05
C LEU A 148 6.41 10.76 1.94
N LEU A 149 6.40 9.53 1.41
CA LEU A 149 6.89 8.34 2.10
C LEU A 149 8.39 8.11 1.84
N LEU A 150 8.94 8.77 0.83
CA LEU A 150 10.32 8.62 0.40
C LEU A 150 11.22 9.60 1.16
N SER A 151 12.39 9.16 1.58
CA SER A 151 13.48 10.06 1.98
C SER A 151 14.02 10.82 0.77
N GLU A 152 14.75 11.92 1.02
CA GLU A 152 15.38 12.71 -0.05
C GLU A 152 16.26 11.84 -0.98
N ALA A 153 17.04 10.92 -0.40
CA ALA A 153 17.88 10.00 -1.16
C ALA A 153 17.09 8.97 -2.00
N GLU A 154 15.86 8.64 -1.61
CA GLU A 154 14.96 7.77 -2.36
C GLU A 154 14.25 8.52 -3.47
N GLU A 155 13.82 9.77 -3.22
CA GLU A 155 13.23 10.66 -4.23
C GLU A 155 14.22 10.93 -5.37
N GLU A 156 15.52 11.12 -5.07
CA GLU A 156 16.56 11.25 -6.10
C GLU A 156 16.68 10.02 -7.01
N ARG A 157 16.42 8.83 -6.48
CA ARG A 157 16.46 7.55 -7.22
C ARG A 157 15.16 7.26 -7.95
N GLU A 158 14.05 7.88 -7.52
CA GLU A 158 12.76 7.80 -8.18
C GLU A 158 12.26 9.20 -8.60
N PRO A 159 12.86 9.84 -9.63
CA PRO A 159 12.48 11.20 -10.06
C PRO A 159 11.01 11.36 -10.43
N ARG A 160 10.30 10.26 -10.73
CA ARG A 160 8.86 10.26 -11.00
C ARG A 160 8.01 10.40 -9.75
N ALA A 161 8.54 10.09 -8.58
CA ALA A 161 7.87 10.35 -7.30
C ALA A 161 7.98 11.83 -6.93
N ALA A 162 9.02 12.53 -7.39
CA ALA A 162 9.28 13.91 -7.00
C ALA A 162 8.10 14.85 -7.25
N GLY A 163 7.80 15.70 -6.25
CA GLY A 163 6.65 16.62 -6.28
C GLY A 163 5.29 15.94 -6.50
N GLY A 164 5.14 14.66 -6.12
CA GLY A 164 3.90 13.89 -6.33
C GLY A 164 2.70 14.50 -5.61
N PHE A 165 2.90 14.98 -4.39
CA PHE A 165 1.87 15.64 -3.58
C PHE A 165 1.38 16.95 -4.23
N GLU A 166 2.28 17.79 -4.74
CA GLU A 166 1.96 19.03 -5.43
C GLU A 166 1.22 18.75 -6.74
N ARG A 167 1.66 17.74 -7.51
CA ARG A 167 0.99 17.32 -8.74
C ARG A 167 -0.43 16.80 -8.48
N ALA A 168 -0.62 16.03 -7.41
CA ALA A 168 -1.94 15.57 -6.99
C ALA A 168 -2.87 16.76 -6.66
N GLN A 169 -2.35 17.78 -5.97
CA GLN A 169 -3.12 18.99 -5.67
C GLN A 169 -3.46 19.82 -6.92
N ALA A 170 -2.53 19.89 -7.88
CA ALA A 170 -2.63 20.67 -9.10
C ALA A 170 -3.49 20.02 -10.20
N GLN A 171 -3.95 18.77 -10.03
CA GLN A 171 -4.82 18.11 -11.01
C GLN A 171 -6.06 18.97 -11.33
N ALA A 172 -6.45 18.92 -12.61
CA ALA A 172 -7.69 19.52 -13.09
C ALA A 172 -8.90 18.88 -12.40
N ALA A 173 -9.99 19.64 -12.30
CA ALA A 173 -11.24 19.17 -11.73
C ALA A 173 -12.00 18.25 -12.72
N PRO A 174 -12.66 17.18 -12.25
CA PRO A 174 -12.60 16.65 -10.88
C PRO A 174 -11.26 15.94 -10.61
N ARG A 175 -10.67 16.14 -9.43
CA ARG A 175 -9.44 15.41 -9.06
C ARG A 175 -9.79 13.97 -8.69
N LEU A 176 -8.93 13.04 -9.10
CA LEU A 176 -9.10 11.62 -8.85
C LEU A 176 -7.93 11.15 -8.00
N LEU A 177 -8.16 10.95 -6.70
CA LEU A 177 -7.09 10.82 -5.71
C LEU A 177 -7.13 9.46 -5.00
N LYS A 178 -6.00 8.76 -5.02
CA LYS A 178 -5.82 7.51 -4.28
C LYS A 178 -5.16 7.83 -2.95
N SER A 179 -5.55 7.13 -1.88
CA SER A 179 -4.77 7.11 -0.64
C SER A 179 -4.88 5.76 0.06
N HIS A 180 -3.82 5.39 0.77
CA HIS A 180 -3.76 4.28 1.71
C HIS A 180 -3.79 4.75 3.17
N LEU A 181 -3.90 6.07 3.40
CA LEU A 181 -3.94 6.62 4.74
C LEU A 181 -5.27 6.31 5.45
N PRO A 182 -5.23 6.05 6.76
CA PRO A 182 -6.41 5.96 7.60
C PRO A 182 -7.05 7.35 7.78
N ASN A 183 -8.30 7.37 8.23
CA ASN A 183 -9.12 8.59 8.38
C ASN A 183 -8.39 9.73 9.12
N ASP A 184 -7.72 9.40 10.22
CA ASP A 184 -7.02 10.38 11.06
C ASP A 184 -5.85 11.11 10.35
N LEU A 185 -5.30 10.53 9.28
CA LEU A 185 -4.18 11.10 8.53
C LEU A 185 -4.61 11.69 7.18
N LEU A 186 -5.88 11.55 6.81
CA LEU A 186 -6.41 12.16 5.59
C LEU A 186 -6.71 13.66 5.77
N PRO A 187 -6.90 14.42 4.67
CA PRO A 187 -7.27 15.83 4.75
C PRO A 187 -8.54 16.04 5.59
N ARG A 188 -8.47 16.92 6.59
CA ARG A 188 -9.59 17.19 7.52
C ARG A 188 -10.84 17.68 6.79
N GLN A 189 -10.65 18.36 5.67
CA GLN A 189 -11.75 18.89 4.84
C GLN A 189 -12.55 17.81 4.11
N LEU A 190 -12.12 16.54 4.07
CA LEU A 190 -12.93 15.44 3.51
C LEU A 190 -14.30 15.35 4.18
N TRP A 191 -14.39 15.71 5.46
CA TRP A 191 -15.60 15.53 6.26
C TRP A 191 -16.54 16.74 6.21
N THR A 192 -16.04 17.89 5.76
CA THR A 192 -16.82 19.13 5.60
C THR A 192 -17.18 19.39 4.15
N ALA A 193 -16.24 19.22 3.21
CA ALA A 193 -16.49 19.31 1.77
C ALA A 193 -17.26 18.10 1.23
N ALA A 194 -17.16 16.95 1.93
CA ALA A 194 -17.88 15.72 1.65
C ALA A 194 -17.80 15.25 0.17
N PRO A 195 -16.59 15.18 -0.44
CA PRO A 195 -16.44 14.61 -1.78
C PRO A 195 -16.81 13.11 -1.77
N LYS A 196 -16.95 12.54 -2.96
CA LYS A 196 -17.21 11.09 -3.08
C LYS A 196 -15.97 10.30 -2.70
N ILE A 197 -16.12 9.35 -1.78
CA ILE A 197 -15.07 8.43 -1.33
C ILE A 197 -15.54 7.01 -1.63
N ILE A 198 -14.73 6.25 -2.37
CA ILE A 198 -14.94 4.82 -2.59
C ILE A 198 -13.90 4.08 -1.77
N TYR A 199 -14.36 3.38 -0.73
CA TYR A 199 -13.52 2.57 0.12
C TYR A 199 -13.50 1.12 -0.35
N VAL A 200 -12.32 0.54 -0.50
CA VAL A 200 -12.18 -0.87 -0.92
C VAL A 200 -11.55 -1.70 0.19
N ALA A 201 -12.24 -2.76 0.61
CA ALA A 201 -11.71 -3.74 1.56
C ALA A 201 -11.62 -5.14 0.91
N ARG A 202 -10.84 -6.02 1.55
CA ARG A 202 -10.60 -7.39 1.09
C ARG A 202 -10.36 -8.29 2.30
N GLU A 203 -10.59 -9.58 2.13
CA GLU A 203 -10.26 -10.61 3.11
C GLU A 203 -8.78 -10.55 3.51
N ALA A 204 -8.51 -10.59 4.81
CA ALA A 204 -7.21 -10.27 5.38
C ALA A 204 -6.10 -11.29 5.03
N LYS A 205 -6.41 -12.59 4.88
CA LYS A 205 -5.41 -13.59 4.47
C LYS A 205 -4.98 -13.34 3.02
N ASP A 206 -5.92 -13.02 2.15
CA ASP A 206 -5.63 -12.64 0.76
C ASP A 206 -4.82 -11.34 0.66
N VAL A 207 -5.11 -10.36 1.52
CA VAL A 207 -4.32 -9.13 1.66
C VAL A 207 -2.90 -9.49 2.09
N ALA A 208 -2.72 -10.26 3.16
CA ALA A 208 -1.40 -10.64 3.67
C ALA A 208 -0.53 -11.32 2.60
N VAL A 209 -1.05 -12.32 1.88
CA VAL A 209 -0.32 -12.95 0.75
C VAL A 209 0.02 -11.91 -0.33
N SER A 210 -0.96 -11.09 -0.72
CA SER A 210 -0.73 -10.09 -1.76
C SER A 210 0.25 -8.99 -1.32
N TYR A 211 0.33 -8.71 -0.03
CA TYR A 211 1.20 -7.69 0.53
C TYR A 211 2.64 -8.19 0.64
N PHE A 212 2.84 -9.44 1.07
CA PHE A 212 4.15 -10.11 1.00
C PHE A 212 4.77 -10.01 -0.40
N HIS A 213 4.04 -10.40 -1.45
CA HIS A 213 4.56 -10.34 -2.82
C HIS A 213 4.81 -8.90 -3.30
N HIS A 214 3.96 -7.95 -2.90
CA HIS A 214 4.18 -6.54 -3.18
C HIS A 214 5.46 -6.04 -2.50
N ASP A 215 5.68 -6.43 -1.26
CA ASP A 215 6.85 -5.99 -0.51
C ASP A 215 8.15 -6.62 -1.05
N ARG A 216 8.08 -7.84 -1.58
CA ARG A 216 9.21 -8.40 -2.34
C ARG A 216 9.47 -7.63 -3.63
N LEU A 217 8.41 -7.26 -4.35
CA LEU A 217 8.51 -6.64 -5.67
C LEU A 217 8.98 -5.20 -5.60
N LEU A 218 8.26 -4.33 -4.89
CA LEU A 218 8.54 -2.88 -4.87
C LEU A 218 9.60 -2.55 -3.84
N ASN A 219 9.59 -3.29 -2.74
CA ASN A 219 10.18 -2.87 -1.48
C ASN A 219 11.44 -3.68 -1.10
N GLY A 220 11.79 -4.69 -1.90
CA GLY A 220 13.01 -5.48 -1.72
C GLY A 220 13.01 -6.37 -0.47
N TYR A 221 11.84 -6.63 0.13
CA TYR A 221 11.73 -7.51 1.29
C TYR A 221 12.33 -8.88 0.99
N SER A 222 13.24 -9.32 1.85
CA SER A 222 14.06 -10.53 1.63
C SER A 222 13.72 -11.68 2.57
N GLY A 223 12.83 -11.45 3.54
CA GLY A 223 12.43 -12.46 4.52
C GLY A 223 11.46 -13.50 3.97
N ASP A 224 11.16 -14.48 4.82
CA ASP A 224 10.16 -15.51 4.54
C ASP A 224 8.73 -14.97 4.70
N GLN A 225 7.77 -15.71 4.12
CA GLN A 225 6.37 -15.32 4.10
C GLN A 225 5.69 -15.40 5.47
N ASP A 226 6.03 -16.42 6.28
CA ASP A 226 5.36 -16.64 7.57
C ASP A 226 5.76 -15.53 8.54
N PHE A 227 7.03 -15.13 8.55
CA PHE A 227 7.50 -13.95 9.29
C PHE A 227 6.78 -12.68 8.85
N HIS A 228 6.57 -12.47 7.54
CA HIS A 228 5.82 -11.32 7.04
C HIS A 228 4.36 -11.32 7.53
N PHE A 229 3.70 -12.47 7.55
CA PHE A 229 2.34 -12.59 8.05
C PHE A 229 2.24 -12.35 9.56
N GLU A 230 3.26 -12.74 10.33
CA GLU A 230 3.35 -12.36 11.75
C GLU A 230 3.47 -10.85 11.92
N CYS A 231 4.36 -10.19 11.16
CA CYS A 231 4.48 -8.74 11.16
C CYS A 231 3.16 -8.04 10.77
N PHE A 232 2.38 -8.61 9.86
CA PHE A 232 1.06 -8.10 9.49
C PHE A 232 0.06 -8.17 10.65
N MET A 233 -0.02 -9.30 11.35
CA MET A 233 -0.94 -9.47 12.50
C MET A 233 -0.53 -8.65 13.74
N GLU A 234 0.74 -8.28 13.85
CA GLU A 234 1.28 -7.47 14.95
C GLU A 234 1.36 -5.97 14.63
N ASP A 235 0.70 -5.54 13.55
CA ASP A 235 0.63 -4.15 13.14
C ASP A 235 2.03 -3.51 12.97
N LEU A 236 2.96 -4.22 12.31
CA LEU A 236 4.34 -3.77 12.06
C LEU A 236 4.61 -3.34 10.60
N LEU A 237 3.68 -3.62 9.68
CA LEU A 237 3.80 -3.25 8.27
C LEU A 237 3.18 -1.87 8.01
N ILE A 238 3.61 -1.17 6.96
CA ILE A 238 3.03 0.15 6.63
C ILE A 238 1.51 0.06 6.45
N TYR A 239 0.81 1.11 6.88
CA TYR A 239 -0.65 1.27 6.84
C TYR A 239 -1.42 0.34 7.78
N THR A 240 -0.73 -0.41 8.64
CA THR A 240 -1.36 -1.12 9.76
C THR A 240 -1.53 -0.17 10.96
N PRO A 241 -2.53 -0.38 11.84
CA PRO A 241 -3.38 -1.58 12.00
C PRO A 241 -4.47 -1.79 10.94
N PHE A 242 -4.50 -2.97 10.32
CA PHE A 242 -5.37 -3.26 9.16
C PHE A 242 -6.86 -3.23 9.50
N TRP A 243 -7.30 -3.97 10.53
CA TRP A 243 -8.73 -4.04 10.84
C TRP A 243 -9.27 -2.75 11.41
N ASP A 244 -8.48 -2.02 12.20
CA ASP A 244 -8.86 -0.69 12.69
C ASP A 244 -9.10 0.27 11.51
N HIS A 245 -8.22 0.27 10.50
CA HIS A 245 -8.40 1.04 9.27
C HIS A 245 -9.69 0.65 8.54
N VAL A 246 -9.98 -0.65 8.40
CA VAL A 246 -11.19 -1.15 7.70
C VAL A 246 -12.47 -0.82 8.46
N LEU A 247 -12.49 -1.08 9.77
CA LEU A 247 -13.66 -0.91 10.61
C LEU A 247 -14.04 0.56 10.80
N GLU A 248 -13.08 1.46 10.83
CA GLU A 248 -13.35 2.90 10.90
C GLU A 248 -14.17 3.37 9.68
N PHE A 249 -13.70 3.08 8.46
CA PHE A 249 -14.43 3.42 7.25
C PHE A 249 -15.73 2.65 7.10
N TRP A 250 -15.76 1.41 7.59
CA TRP A 250 -16.99 0.63 7.67
C TRP A 250 -18.00 1.42 8.51
N GLU A 251 -17.74 1.72 9.77
CA GLU A 251 -18.69 2.43 10.63
C GLU A 251 -19.07 3.83 10.10
N MET A 252 -18.10 4.60 9.61
CA MET A 252 -18.35 5.94 9.04
C MET A 252 -19.38 5.93 7.91
N ARG A 253 -19.39 4.88 7.07
CA ARG A 253 -20.33 4.75 5.94
C ARG A 253 -21.81 4.82 6.38
N LYS A 254 -22.13 4.46 7.62
CA LYS A 254 -23.50 4.47 8.16
C LYS A 254 -24.03 5.89 8.31
N GLN A 255 -23.15 6.87 8.53
CA GLN A 255 -23.49 8.27 8.79
C GLN A 255 -23.06 9.21 7.65
N LYS A 256 -22.19 8.73 6.76
CA LYS A 256 -21.58 9.53 5.68
C LYS A 256 -22.02 8.98 4.31
N PRO A 257 -23.06 9.56 3.68
CA PRO A 257 -23.58 9.08 2.39
C PRO A 257 -22.60 9.27 1.23
N ASN A 258 -21.56 10.09 1.41
CA ASN A 258 -20.47 10.29 0.47
C ASN A 258 -19.40 9.18 0.54
N ILE A 259 -19.63 8.09 1.29
CA ILE A 259 -18.76 6.91 1.32
C ILE A 259 -19.47 5.72 0.67
N LEU A 260 -18.87 5.16 -0.39
CA LEU A 260 -19.25 3.88 -0.97
C LEU A 260 -18.26 2.80 -0.54
N PHE A 261 -18.73 1.85 0.27
CA PHE A 261 -17.92 0.70 0.67
C PHE A 261 -18.09 -0.46 -0.33
N VAL A 262 -16.96 -1.00 -0.80
CA VAL A 262 -16.89 -2.10 -1.78
C VAL A 262 -15.95 -3.18 -1.26
N LEU A 263 -16.35 -4.44 -1.39
CA LEU A 263 -15.49 -5.59 -1.13
C LEU A 263 -14.88 -6.08 -2.44
N PHE A 264 -13.58 -6.36 -2.43
CA PHE A 264 -12.88 -7.00 -3.55
C PHE A 264 -13.58 -8.30 -3.99
N GLU A 265 -14.07 -9.07 -3.03
CA GLU A 265 -14.78 -10.32 -3.26
C GLU A 265 -16.09 -10.10 -4.03
N ASP A 266 -16.79 -8.98 -3.77
CA ASP A 266 -18.02 -8.65 -4.50
C ASP A 266 -17.70 -8.22 -5.94
N MET A 267 -16.60 -7.50 -6.16
CA MET A 267 -16.10 -7.19 -7.52
C MET A 267 -15.77 -8.46 -8.30
N LYS A 268 -15.11 -9.44 -7.65
CA LYS A 268 -14.79 -10.72 -8.27
C LYS A 268 -16.01 -11.59 -8.53
N LYS A 269 -17.02 -11.51 -7.67
CA LYS A 269 -18.25 -12.29 -7.78
C LYS A 269 -19.17 -11.76 -8.87
N ASP A 270 -19.36 -10.45 -8.95
CA ASP A 270 -20.24 -9.80 -9.93
C ASP A 270 -19.73 -8.39 -10.25
N LEU A 271 -18.81 -8.35 -11.22
CA LEU A 271 -18.24 -7.10 -11.72
C LEU A 271 -19.30 -6.19 -12.36
N PRO A 272 -20.22 -6.68 -13.23
CA PRO A 272 -21.31 -5.86 -13.76
C PRO A 272 -22.15 -5.17 -12.70
N ALA A 273 -22.54 -5.88 -11.62
CA ALA A 273 -23.29 -5.27 -10.53
C ALA A 273 -22.46 -4.19 -9.80
N THR A 274 -21.18 -4.44 -9.61
CA THR A 274 -20.27 -3.46 -8.99
C THR A 274 -20.09 -2.22 -9.86
N ILE A 275 -19.94 -2.38 -11.19
CA ILE A 275 -19.88 -1.27 -12.15
C ILE A 275 -21.13 -0.39 -12.02
N ARG A 276 -22.33 -0.98 -12.05
CA ARG A 276 -23.58 -0.21 -11.91
C ARG A 276 -23.68 0.49 -10.56
N LYS A 277 -23.25 -0.17 -9.47
CA LYS A 277 -23.21 0.42 -8.12
C LYS A 277 -22.29 1.64 -8.07
N VAL A 278 -21.08 1.54 -8.62
CA VAL A 278 -20.09 2.65 -8.65
C VAL A 278 -20.57 3.77 -9.57
N ALA A 279 -21.08 3.45 -10.76
CA ALA A 279 -21.63 4.44 -11.69
C ALA A 279 -22.76 5.25 -11.04
N LYS A 280 -23.73 4.57 -10.42
CA LYS A 280 -24.82 5.21 -9.69
C LYS A 280 -24.31 6.13 -8.58
N PHE A 281 -23.34 5.67 -7.78
CA PHE A 281 -22.74 6.48 -6.72
C PHE A 281 -22.01 7.72 -7.27
N LEU A 282 -21.35 7.59 -8.42
CA LEU A 282 -20.71 8.70 -9.11
C LEU A 282 -21.71 9.62 -9.84
N GLY A 283 -23.00 9.29 -9.91
CA GLY A 283 -24.00 10.04 -10.65
C GLY A 283 -23.84 9.89 -12.17
N ARG A 284 -23.41 8.71 -12.62
CA ARG A 284 -23.19 8.36 -14.02
C ARG A 284 -24.20 7.33 -14.46
N GLU A 285 -24.75 7.51 -15.65
CA GLU A 285 -25.57 6.51 -16.32
C GLU A 285 -24.69 5.63 -17.19
N VAL A 286 -24.92 4.32 -17.13
CA VAL A 286 -24.22 3.33 -17.96
C VAL A 286 -25.26 2.40 -18.58
N SER A 287 -25.19 2.23 -19.89
CA SER A 287 -25.98 1.24 -20.62
C SER A 287 -25.41 -0.16 -20.40
N GLU A 288 -26.21 -1.19 -20.68
CA GLU A 288 -25.77 -2.58 -20.56
C GLU A 288 -24.57 -2.89 -21.47
N ALA A 289 -24.52 -2.32 -22.68
CA ALA A 289 -23.37 -2.46 -23.57
C ALA A 289 -22.09 -1.84 -22.98
N GLN A 290 -22.21 -0.69 -22.31
CA GLN A 290 -21.08 -0.05 -21.62
C GLN A 290 -20.62 -0.86 -20.40
N VAL A 291 -21.56 -1.47 -19.66
CA VAL A 291 -21.22 -2.37 -18.54
C VAL A 291 -20.44 -3.60 -19.03
N VAL A 292 -20.84 -4.18 -20.16
CA VAL A 292 -20.11 -5.29 -20.79
C VAL A 292 -18.71 -4.85 -21.21
N GLY A 293 -18.58 -3.74 -21.96
CA GLY A 293 -17.27 -3.24 -22.40
C GLY A 293 -16.32 -2.88 -21.25
N LEU A 294 -16.86 -2.28 -20.18
CA LEU A 294 -16.12 -2.06 -18.94
C LEU A 294 -15.69 -3.37 -18.30
N SER A 295 -16.58 -4.37 -18.23
CA SER A 295 -16.26 -5.67 -17.64
C SER A 295 -15.13 -6.38 -18.37
N ASP A 296 -15.13 -6.32 -19.71
CA ASP A 296 -14.07 -6.89 -20.54
C ASP A 296 -12.74 -6.17 -20.34
N HIS A 297 -12.74 -4.82 -20.33
CA HIS A 297 -11.53 -4.03 -20.08
C HIS A 297 -10.95 -4.28 -18.69
N LEU A 298 -11.82 -4.40 -17.69
CA LEU A 298 -11.50 -4.58 -16.28
C LEU A 298 -11.28 -6.05 -15.90
N ASP A 299 -11.39 -7.00 -16.83
CA ASP A 299 -11.01 -8.38 -16.58
C ASP A 299 -9.54 -8.46 -16.13
N PHE A 300 -9.24 -9.46 -15.29
CA PHE A 300 -7.90 -9.60 -14.74
C PHE A 300 -6.83 -9.76 -15.83
N HIS A 301 -7.09 -10.53 -16.89
CA HIS A 301 -6.10 -10.73 -17.94
C HIS A 301 -5.87 -9.44 -18.73
N SER A 302 -6.95 -8.73 -19.08
CA SER A 302 -6.88 -7.42 -19.74
C SER A 302 -6.07 -6.42 -18.90
N MET A 303 -6.39 -6.26 -17.62
CA MET A 303 -5.67 -5.37 -16.70
C MET A 303 -4.21 -5.79 -16.52
N ARG A 304 -3.93 -7.08 -16.35
CA ARG A 304 -2.56 -7.61 -16.17
C ARG A 304 -1.67 -7.29 -17.37
N ASP A 305 -2.23 -7.37 -18.57
CA ASP A 305 -1.50 -7.20 -19.81
C ASP A 305 -1.53 -5.74 -20.32
N ASN A 306 -2.24 -4.84 -19.62
CA ASN A 306 -2.32 -3.42 -19.92
C ASN A 306 -1.16 -2.61 -19.28
N PRO A 307 -0.23 -2.05 -20.09
CA PRO A 307 0.94 -1.31 -19.60
C PRO A 307 0.59 -0.01 -18.85
N ALA A 308 -0.61 0.54 -19.05
CA ALA A 308 -1.04 1.75 -18.35
C ALA A 308 -1.36 1.51 -16.87
N VAL A 309 -1.63 0.26 -16.45
CA VAL A 309 -2.09 -0.06 -15.09
C VAL A 309 -1.22 -1.11 -14.37
N ASN A 310 -0.41 -1.89 -15.10
CA ASN A 310 0.32 -3.03 -14.55
C ASN A 310 1.71 -2.70 -13.96
N LEU A 311 2.14 -1.44 -14.04
CA LEU A 311 3.44 -0.92 -13.59
C LEU A 311 4.69 -1.56 -14.23
N VAL A 312 4.54 -2.44 -15.23
CA VAL A 312 5.69 -3.12 -15.86
C VAL A 312 6.64 -2.12 -16.52
N PRO A 313 6.18 -1.17 -17.36
CA PRO A 313 7.10 -0.21 -17.99
C PRO A 313 7.89 0.64 -16.99
N GLN A 314 7.25 1.02 -15.87
CA GLN A 314 7.87 1.80 -14.80
C GLN A 314 8.96 0.98 -14.10
N LEU A 315 8.63 -0.23 -13.69
CA LEU A 315 9.53 -1.12 -12.97
C LEU A 315 10.70 -1.60 -13.85
N GLU A 316 10.46 -1.89 -15.12
CA GLU A 316 11.52 -2.29 -16.06
C GLU A 316 12.48 -1.14 -16.39
N ALA A 317 11.98 0.10 -16.45
CA ALA A 317 12.83 1.27 -16.64
C ALA A 317 13.75 1.53 -15.45
N GLU A 318 13.30 1.23 -14.23
CA GLU A 318 14.08 1.42 -12.99
C GLU A 318 15.03 0.23 -12.72
N ARG A 319 14.58 -1.00 -12.95
CA ARG A 319 15.22 -2.23 -12.43
C ARG A 319 15.70 -3.19 -13.51
N GLY A 320 15.44 -2.89 -14.78
CA GLY A 320 15.67 -3.81 -15.89
C GLY A 320 14.57 -4.88 -16.02
N PRO A 321 14.74 -5.86 -16.92
CA PRO A 321 13.70 -6.84 -17.24
C PRO A 321 13.21 -7.62 -16.02
N LEU A 322 11.89 -7.73 -15.88
CA LEU A 322 11.25 -8.43 -14.75
C LEU A 322 11.06 -9.92 -15.06
N ALA A 323 11.27 -10.77 -14.05
CA ALA A 323 10.88 -12.17 -14.15
C ALA A 323 9.34 -12.33 -14.15
N PRO A 324 8.79 -13.43 -14.72
CA PRO A 324 7.34 -13.62 -14.82
C PRO A 324 6.58 -13.52 -13.49
N GLU A 325 7.21 -13.89 -12.37
CA GLU A 325 6.70 -13.82 -11.00
C GLU A 325 6.76 -12.42 -10.38
N GLN A 326 7.57 -11.51 -10.94
CA GLN A 326 7.76 -10.13 -10.47
C GLN A 326 6.72 -9.20 -11.09
N ARG A 327 5.44 -9.46 -10.83
CA ARG A 327 4.33 -8.66 -11.38
C ARG A 327 3.52 -7.98 -10.30
N PHE A 328 3.20 -6.70 -10.54
CA PHE A 328 2.35 -5.93 -9.64
C PHE A 328 0.89 -6.46 -9.62
N LEU A 329 0.36 -6.80 -10.80
CA LEU A 329 -0.90 -7.54 -10.96
C LEU A 329 -0.60 -9.05 -11.01
N ARG A 330 -0.74 -9.72 -9.86
CA ARG A 330 -0.23 -11.09 -9.64
C ARG A 330 -1.21 -12.21 -10.04
N ARG A 331 -2.34 -12.34 -9.34
CA ARG A 331 -3.35 -13.40 -9.59
C ARG A 331 -4.79 -12.91 -9.68
N GLY A 332 -5.18 -11.87 -8.93
CA GLY A 332 -6.55 -11.33 -8.98
C GLY A 332 -7.63 -12.33 -8.55
N GLU A 333 -7.30 -13.24 -7.63
CA GLU A 333 -8.17 -14.32 -7.15
C GLU A 333 -8.62 -14.08 -5.70
N VAL A 334 -9.71 -14.77 -5.29
CA VAL A 334 -10.21 -14.84 -3.91
C VAL A 334 -9.86 -16.21 -3.34
N GLY A 335 -9.38 -16.26 -2.08
CA GLY A 335 -9.05 -17.50 -1.37
C GLY A 335 -7.60 -17.95 -1.50
N ASP A 336 -6.72 -17.09 -2.01
CA ASP A 336 -5.28 -17.35 -2.11
C ASP A 336 -4.62 -17.55 -0.76
N GLY A 337 -5.05 -16.79 0.26
CA GLY A 337 -4.61 -16.92 1.63
C GLY A 337 -4.75 -18.35 2.12
N ARG A 338 -5.95 -18.94 1.98
CA ARG A 338 -6.21 -20.34 2.37
C ARG A 338 -5.39 -21.35 1.57
N ARG A 339 -5.10 -21.05 0.30
CA ARG A 339 -4.37 -21.95 -0.60
C ARG A 339 -2.86 -21.97 -0.34
N VAL A 340 -2.28 -20.82 0.03
CA VAL A 340 -0.83 -20.63 0.12
C VAL A 340 -0.32 -20.70 1.56
N MET A 341 -1.10 -20.25 2.54
CA MET A 341 -0.67 -20.23 3.94
C MET A 341 -0.61 -21.64 4.54
N ALA A 342 0.35 -21.85 5.43
CA ALA A 342 0.34 -23.02 6.30
C ALA A 342 -0.98 -23.05 7.12
N PRO A 343 -1.60 -24.23 7.36
CA PRO A 343 -2.86 -24.31 8.09
C PRO A 343 -2.84 -23.64 9.48
N THR A 344 -1.70 -23.73 10.18
CA THR A 344 -1.49 -23.09 11.48
C THR A 344 -1.47 -21.57 11.38
N THR A 345 -0.78 -21.00 10.39
CA THR A 345 -0.75 -19.55 10.12
C THR A 345 -2.12 -19.04 9.72
N ALA A 346 -2.83 -19.74 8.83
CA ALA A 346 -4.18 -19.39 8.42
C ALA A 346 -5.16 -19.37 9.61
N ALA A 347 -5.07 -20.36 10.52
CA ALA A 347 -5.90 -20.41 11.72
C ALA A 347 -5.60 -19.28 12.72
N ARG A 348 -4.33 -18.87 12.85
CA ARG A 348 -3.93 -17.70 13.66
C ARG A 348 -4.54 -16.42 13.08
N LEU A 349 -4.46 -16.22 11.76
CA LEU A 349 -5.00 -15.03 11.10
C LEU A 349 -6.54 -14.98 11.14
N ASP A 350 -7.21 -16.15 11.05
CA ASP A 350 -8.65 -16.26 11.29
C ASP A 350 -9.01 -15.86 12.73
N THR A 351 -8.23 -16.32 13.73
CA THR A 351 -8.45 -15.97 15.14
C THR A 351 -8.23 -14.49 15.39
N TRP A 352 -7.13 -13.94 14.88
CA TRP A 352 -6.81 -12.51 14.92
C TRP A 352 -7.93 -11.67 14.29
N SER A 353 -8.45 -12.07 13.12
CA SER A 353 -9.55 -11.35 12.47
C SER A 353 -10.85 -11.43 13.27
N ARG A 354 -11.20 -12.61 13.83
CA ARG A 354 -12.39 -12.74 14.69
C ARG A 354 -12.33 -11.84 15.91
N GLN A 355 -11.15 -11.69 16.51
CA GLN A 355 -10.96 -10.83 17.68
C GLN A 355 -11.20 -9.36 17.32
N HIS A 356 -10.63 -8.88 16.22
CA HIS A 356 -10.83 -7.49 15.77
C HIS A 356 -12.26 -7.20 15.33
N LEU A 357 -12.90 -8.17 14.67
CA LEU A 357 -14.26 -8.03 14.15
C LEU A 357 -15.34 -8.28 15.23
N ALA A 358 -14.96 -8.67 16.43
CA ALA A 358 -15.89 -8.96 17.51
C ALA A 358 -16.76 -7.74 17.81
N GLY A 359 -18.08 -7.90 17.73
CA GLY A 359 -19.05 -6.81 17.94
C GLY A 359 -19.30 -5.91 16.73
N SER A 360 -18.58 -6.12 15.62
CA SER A 360 -18.87 -5.43 14.35
C SER A 360 -19.94 -6.16 13.52
N ASP A 361 -20.64 -5.43 12.65
CA ASP A 361 -21.53 -5.99 11.62
C ASP A 361 -20.82 -6.16 10.25
N PHE A 362 -19.48 -6.13 10.23
CA PHE A 362 -18.72 -6.30 9.00
C PHE A 362 -18.93 -7.71 8.41
N PRO A 363 -19.28 -7.86 7.12
CA PRO A 363 -19.68 -9.13 6.51
C PRO A 363 -18.46 -9.99 6.15
N TRP A 364 -17.64 -10.32 7.15
CA TRP A 364 -16.43 -11.11 6.97
C TRP A 364 -16.76 -12.54 6.55
N ARG A 365 -16.09 -13.01 5.51
CA ARG A 365 -16.24 -14.34 4.91
C ARG A 365 -14.84 -14.96 4.81
N PRO A 366 -14.36 -15.64 5.86
CA PRO A 366 -12.97 -16.10 5.93
C PRO A 366 -12.62 -17.10 4.86
#